data_AF-A0A1A8EHX1-F1
#
_entry.id   AF-A0A1A8EHX1-F1
#
_cell.length_a   1.000
_cell.length_b   1.000
_cell.length_c   1.000
_cell.angle_alpha   90.00
_cell.angle_beta   90.00
_cell.angle_gamma   90.00
#
_symmetry.space_group_name_H-M   'P 1'
#
loop_
_entity.id
_entity.type
_entity.pdbx_description
1 polymer ?
#
loop_
_entity_poly.entity_id
_entity_poly.type
_entity_poly.pdbx_seq_one_letter_code
_entity_poly.pdbx_strand_id
1 'polypeptide(L)'
;SFAIAADSEEVQNEWYQAMLDLQDNCKTPEDYGSSGECSSPSPIPTFKEVWQVKVWPKGLGHARNLVGIYRLCLTDKTVNFVKLNSDVAAVVLQLMNVRRCGHSENFFFIEVGRSAITGPGEFWMQVDDSVVAQNMHETLLEAMKALSEEFRQRSKSQSVGTSCGGGTASNPISVPSRRHHPNLPPSQIGFSRRARTETPGTGG
;
A
#
# COMPACT_ATOMS: atom_id res chain seq x y z
N SER A 1 -15.69 8.10 17.21
CA SER A 1 -16.56 7.84 16.04
C SER A 1 -18.00 8.14 16.42
N PHE A 2 -18.82 8.53 15.43
CA PHE A 2 -20.28 8.59 15.53
C PHE A 2 -20.82 7.47 14.65
N ALA A 3 -21.72 6.64 15.17
CA ALA A 3 -22.34 5.53 14.46
C ALA A 3 -23.80 5.42 14.88
N ILE A 4 -24.66 5.03 13.93
CA ILE A 4 -26.09 4.77 14.16
C ILE A 4 -26.29 3.27 13.95
N ALA A 5 -26.80 2.59 14.97
CA ALA A 5 -27.21 1.19 14.85
C ALA A 5 -28.65 1.14 14.37
N ALA A 6 -28.89 0.50 13.22
CA ALA A 6 -30.21 0.26 12.68
C ALA A 6 -30.66 -1.18 13.01
N ASP A 7 -31.98 -1.38 13.11
CA ASP A 7 -32.56 -2.68 13.47
C ASP A 7 -32.63 -3.65 12.27
N SER A 8 -32.45 -3.16 11.04
CA SER A 8 -32.40 -3.97 9.81
C SER A 8 -31.51 -3.33 8.72
N GLU A 9 -31.11 -4.13 7.72
CA GLU A 9 -30.31 -3.68 6.57
C GLU A 9 -31.07 -2.65 5.73
N GLU A 10 -32.38 -2.79 5.59
CA GLU A 10 -33.22 -1.85 4.83
C GLU A 10 -33.21 -0.47 5.49
N VAL A 11 -33.39 -0.41 6.81
CA VAL A 11 -33.36 0.84 7.58
C VAL A 11 -31.95 1.45 7.56
N GLN A 12 -30.90 0.64 7.65
CA GLN A 12 -29.53 1.10 7.51
C GLN A 12 -29.30 1.77 6.15
N ASN A 13 -29.75 1.13 5.07
CA ASN A 13 -29.60 1.65 3.72
C ASN A 13 -30.44 2.93 3.50
N GLU A 14 -31.66 2.99 4.04
CA GLU A 14 -32.49 4.21 4.00
C GLU A 14 -31.78 5.40 4.66
N TRP A 15 -31.27 5.21 5.88
CA TRP A 15 -30.50 6.24 6.58
C TRP A 15 -29.23 6.63 5.83
N TYR A 16 -28.52 5.64 5.27
CA TYR A 16 -27.32 5.89 4.48
C TYR A 16 -27.60 6.77 3.26
N GLN A 17 -28.62 6.43 2.47
CA GLN A 17 -29.00 7.22 1.30
C GLN A 17 -29.47 8.62 1.67
N ALA A 18 -30.30 8.75 2.72
CA ALA A 18 -30.75 10.06 3.19
C ALA A 18 -29.58 10.97 3.63
N MET A 19 -28.55 10.41 4.27
CA MET A 19 -27.35 11.16 4.64
C MET A 19 -26.52 11.59 3.43
N LEU A 20 -26.41 10.73 2.40
CA LEU A 20 -25.74 11.08 1.14
C LEU A 20 -26.47 12.21 0.41
N ASP A 21 -27.79 12.11 0.29
CA ASP A 21 -28.61 13.14 -0.37
C ASP A 21 -28.46 14.50 0.31
N LEU A 22 -28.44 14.54 1.65
CA LEU A 22 -28.20 15.77 2.40
C LEU A 22 -26.78 16.33 2.18
N GLN A 23 -25.77 15.46 2.10
CA GLN A 23 -24.38 15.87 1.88
C GLN A 23 -24.20 16.49 0.49
N ASP A 24 -24.91 15.99 -0.52
CA ASP A 24 -24.86 16.53 -1.87
C ASP A 24 -25.71 17.80 -2.02
N ASN A 25 -26.88 17.87 -1.40
CA ASN A 25 -27.72 19.07 -1.39
C ASN A 25 -27.08 20.25 -0.64
N CYS A 26 -26.22 19.98 0.36
CA CYS A 26 -25.49 21.02 1.09
C CYS A 26 -24.38 21.70 0.26
N LYS A 27 -24.03 21.15 -0.93
CA LYS A 27 -23.08 21.77 -1.88
C LYS A 27 -23.74 22.80 -2.80
N THR A 28 -25.04 23.01 -2.69
CA THR A 28 -25.78 24.05 -3.42
C THR A 28 -26.46 25.00 -2.44
N PRO A 29 -26.02 26.25 -2.40
CA PRO A 29 -26.92 27.37 -2.25
C PRO A 29 -27.01 28.09 -3.59
N GLU A 30 -28.25 28.25 -4.06
CA GLU A 30 -28.63 29.23 -5.04
C GLU A 30 -28.01 30.60 -4.67
N ASP A 31 -27.23 31.21 -5.57
CA ASP A 31 -27.21 32.66 -5.62
C ASP A 31 -27.18 33.16 -7.07
N TYR A 32 -28.24 33.90 -7.38
CA TYR A 32 -28.47 34.59 -8.62
C TYR A 32 -27.66 35.89 -8.54
N GLY A 33 -26.50 35.92 -9.19
CA GLY A 33 -25.88 37.18 -9.62
C GLY A 33 -24.53 37.54 -9.00
N SER A 34 -23.68 38.07 -9.89
CA SER A 34 -22.46 38.84 -9.65
C SER A 34 -21.14 38.09 -9.40
N SER A 35 -20.37 38.06 -10.50
CA SER A 35 -18.92 38.28 -10.59
C SER A 35 -17.96 37.38 -9.79
N GLY A 36 -17.20 36.57 -10.54
CA GLY A 36 -15.75 36.44 -10.36
C GLY A 36 -15.27 35.29 -9.48
N GLU A 37 -14.45 34.42 -10.10
CA GLU A 37 -13.52 33.48 -9.44
C GLU A 37 -14.15 32.21 -8.83
N CYS A 38 -14.44 31.28 -9.75
CA CYS A 38 -14.76 29.89 -9.47
C CYS A 38 -13.62 29.23 -8.67
N SER A 39 -13.76 29.25 -7.35
CA SER A 39 -13.03 28.34 -6.47
C SER A 39 -13.58 26.95 -6.74
N SER A 40 -12.82 26.15 -7.51
CA SER A 40 -13.14 24.78 -7.86
C SER A 40 -13.58 23.99 -6.61
N PRO A 41 -14.70 23.24 -6.64
CA PRO A 41 -15.03 22.33 -5.56
C PRO A 41 -13.90 21.31 -5.50
N SER A 42 -13.12 21.33 -4.42
CA SER A 42 -12.15 20.26 -4.19
C SER A 42 -12.93 18.94 -4.20
N PRO A 43 -12.59 17.99 -5.09
CA PRO A 43 -13.28 16.72 -5.11
C PRO A 43 -13.03 16.08 -3.75
N ILE A 44 -14.08 15.92 -2.95
CA ILE A 44 -14.03 15.13 -1.73
C ILE A 44 -13.39 13.80 -2.16
N PRO A 45 -12.24 13.41 -1.60
CA PRO A 45 -11.62 12.16 -1.99
C PRO A 45 -12.64 11.06 -1.78
N THR A 46 -13.00 10.37 -2.86
CA THR A 46 -14.00 9.30 -2.85
C THR A 46 -13.36 8.08 -2.19
N PHE A 47 -13.27 8.14 -0.85
CA PHE A 47 -12.81 7.01 -0.07
C PHE A 47 -13.87 5.93 -0.17
N LYS A 48 -13.45 4.73 -0.55
CA LYS A 48 -14.32 3.55 -0.56
C LYS A 48 -14.69 3.18 0.87
N GLU A 49 -13.68 3.20 1.73
CA GLU A 49 -13.81 2.72 3.09
C GLU A 49 -12.98 3.60 4.03
N VAL A 50 -13.49 3.83 5.23
CA VAL A 50 -12.83 4.65 6.24
C VAL A 50 -12.96 4.00 7.61
N TRP A 51 -11.83 3.65 8.21
CA TRP A 51 -11.80 3.07 9.56
C TRP A 51 -11.10 3.98 10.55
N GLN A 52 -11.67 4.15 11.73
CA GLN A 52 -10.98 4.80 12.84
C GLN A 52 -10.15 3.75 13.57
N VAL A 53 -8.83 3.94 13.64
CA VAL A 53 -7.89 2.97 14.19
C VAL A 53 -6.90 3.63 15.13
N LYS A 54 -6.34 2.87 16.08
CA LYS A 54 -5.26 3.32 16.95
C LYS A 54 -3.94 2.71 16.49
N VAL A 55 -3.08 3.50 15.84
CA VAL A 55 -1.75 3.05 15.41
C VAL A 55 -0.84 2.90 16.63
N TRP A 56 -0.20 1.73 16.73
CA TRP A 56 0.66 1.35 17.84
C TRP A 56 2.12 1.80 17.64
N PRO A 57 2.89 2.03 18.72
CA PRO A 57 4.31 2.38 18.66
C PRO A 57 5.19 1.16 18.34
N LYS A 58 4.85 0.41 17.29
CA LYS A 58 5.59 -0.76 16.81
C LYS A 58 5.95 -0.56 15.34
N GLY A 59 7.14 -1.01 14.94
CA GLY A 59 7.60 -0.91 13.56
C GLY A 59 7.59 0.52 13.04
N LEU A 60 6.88 0.75 11.94
CA LEU A 60 6.76 2.07 11.32
C LEU A 60 5.98 3.08 12.18
N GLY A 61 5.10 2.62 13.08
CA GLY A 61 4.42 3.52 14.01
C GLY A 61 5.41 4.29 14.88
N HIS A 62 6.41 3.61 15.44
CA HIS A 62 7.48 4.27 16.19
C HIS A 62 8.48 5.00 15.28
N ALA A 63 8.97 4.33 14.22
CA ALA A 63 10.03 4.87 13.36
C ALA A 63 9.62 6.12 12.55
N ARG A 64 8.32 6.31 12.31
CA ARG A 64 7.76 7.48 11.60
C ARG A 64 6.96 8.41 12.51
N ASN A 65 6.97 8.18 13.82
CA ASN A 65 6.19 8.95 14.79
C ASN A 65 4.69 9.03 14.42
N LEU A 66 4.15 7.91 13.95
CA LEU A 66 2.75 7.74 13.54
C LEU A 66 2.03 6.90 14.60
N VAL A 67 1.87 7.45 15.80
CA VAL A 67 1.23 6.76 16.94
C VAL A 67 0.01 7.55 17.39
N GLY A 68 -1.06 6.84 17.74
CA GLY A 68 -2.31 7.44 18.21
C GLY A 68 -3.49 7.14 17.29
N ILE A 69 -4.53 7.98 17.35
CA ILE A 69 -5.79 7.75 16.64
C ILE A 69 -5.72 8.35 15.23
N TYR A 70 -5.94 7.52 14.23
CA TYR A 70 -5.96 7.87 12.81
C TYR A 70 -7.25 7.39 12.16
N ARG A 71 -7.62 8.01 11.05
CA ARG A 71 -8.54 7.49 10.05
C ARG A 71 -7.73 6.85 8.95
N LEU A 72 -7.96 5.56 8.74
CA LEU A 72 -7.42 4.80 7.62
C LEU A 72 -8.43 4.90 6.47
N CYS A 73 -8.09 5.67 5.44
CA CYS A 73 -8.97 5.88 4.30
C CYS A 73 -8.46 5.09 3.08
N LEU A 74 -9.26 4.14 2.60
CA LEU A 74 -8.95 3.32 1.44
C LEU A 74 -9.54 3.94 0.17
N THR A 75 -8.73 3.98 -0.88
CA THR A 75 -9.15 4.26 -2.27
C THR A 75 -8.85 3.04 -3.15
N ASP A 76 -9.09 3.15 -4.45
CA ASP A 76 -8.71 2.13 -5.43
C ASP A 76 -7.20 1.86 -5.52
N LYS A 77 -6.38 2.84 -5.15
CA LYS A 77 -4.93 2.80 -5.40
C LYS A 77 -4.10 3.09 -4.16
N THR A 78 -4.68 3.69 -3.13
CA THR A 78 -3.95 4.14 -1.94
C THR A 78 -4.66 3.85 -0.64
N VAL A 79 -3.88 3.82 0.43
CA VAL A 79 -4.33 3.83 1.83
C VAL A 79 -3.75 5.06 2.50
N ASN A 80 -4.61 5.94 2.99
CA ASN A 80 -4.21 7.20 3.58
C ASN A 80 -4.41 7.15 5.10
N PHE A 81 -3.41 7.62 5.85
CA PHE A 81 -3.49 7.77 7.30
C PHE A 81 -3.71 9.25 7.62
N VAL A 82 -4.93 9.61 8.00
CA VAL A 82 -5.30 10.97 8.38
C VAL A 82 -5.40 11.02 9.89
N LYS A 83 -4.60 11.87 10.56
CA LYS A 83 -4.63 11.97 12.02
C LYS A 83 -5.99 12.52 12.46
N LEU A 84 -6.58 11.98 13.53
CA LEU A 84 -7.81 12.55 14.09
C LEU A 84 -7.56 14.04 14.45
N ASN A 85 -8.48 14.92 14.08
CA ASN A 85 -8.37 16.39 14.17
C ASN A 85 -7.41 17.06 13.16
N SER A 86 -7.01 16.35 12.11
CA SER A 86 -6.29 16.92 10.96
C SER A 86 -7.06 16.63 9.67
N ASP A 87 -6.96 17.55 8.73
CA ASP A 87 -7.43 17.48 7.35
C ASP A 87 -6.34 16.99 6.39
N VAL A 88 -5.08 16.96 6.83
CA VAL A 88 -3.93 16.52 6.02
C VAL A 88 -3.59 15.06 6.33
N ALA A 89 -3.41 14.26 5.28
CA ALA A 89 -2.90 12.89 5.41
C ALA A 89 -1.44 12.92 5.89
N ALA A 90 -1.18 12.27 7.03
CA ALA A 90 0.17 12.14 7.57
C ALA A 90 1.04 11.23 6.69
N VAL A 91 0.43 10.22 6.08
CA VAL A 91 1.07 9.38 5.06
C VAL A 91 0.04 8.85 4.07
N VAL A 92 0.44 8.76 2.80
CA VAL A 92 -0.31 8.14 1.70
C VAL A 92 0.49 6.95 1.19
N LEU A 93 0.00 5.74 1.44
CA LEU A 93 0.62 4.50 0.97
C LEU A 93 -0.01 4.07 -0.34
N GLN A 94 0.81 3.72 -1.32
CA GLN A 94 0.34 3.10 -2.56
C GLN A 94 0.04 1.61 -2.29
N LEU A 95 -1.12 1.12 -2.71
CA LEU A 95 -1.52 -0.29 -2.55
C LEU A 95 -0.53 -1.25 -3.22
N MET A 96 0.06 -0.85 -4.35
CA MET A 96 1.10 -1.64 -5.04
C MET A 96 2.38 -1.85 -4.21
N ASN A 97 2.61 -1.02 -3.20
CA ASN A 97 3.79 -1.12 -2.32
C ASN A 97 3.50 -1.96 -1.06
N VAL A 98 2.24 -2.38 -0.84
CA VAL A 98 1.86 -3.28 0.25
C VAL A 98 2.27 -4.71 -0.12
N ARG A 99 3.04 -5.35 0.76
CA ARG A 99 3.53 -6.73 0.56
C ARG A 99 2.55 -7.76 1.11
N ARG A 100 2.01 -7.48 2.30
CA ARG A 100 1.01 -8.29 2.97
C ARG A 100 0.23 -7.43 3.95
N CYS A 101 -0.96 -7.88 4.27
CA CYS A 101 -1.76 -7.40 5.38
C CYS A 101 -2.34 -8.61 6.13
N GLY A 102 -2.86 -8.39 7.32
CA GLY A 102 -3.48 -9.44 8.11
C GLY A 102 -4.02 -8.91 9.41
N HIS A 103 -4.70 -9.78 10.16
CA HIS A 103 -5.24 -9.45 11.47
C HIS A 103 -4.94 -10.55 12.48
N SER A 104 -5.00 -10.19 13.75
CA SER A 104 -4.87 -11.09 14.89
C SER A 104 -5.64 -10.46 16.05
N GLU A 105 -6.66 -11.14 16.57
CA GLU A 105 -7.60 -10.57 17.54
C GLU A 105 -8.16 -9.23 17.03
N ASN A 106 -8.11 -8.16 17.82
CA ASN A 106 -8.49 -6.80 17.42
C ASN A 106 -7.31 -5.97 16.86
N PHE A 107 -6.25 -6.62 16.41
CA PHE A 107 -5.14 -5.97 15.72
C PHE A 107 -5.20 -6.23 14.22
N PHE A 108 -4.92 -5.19 13.46
CA PHE A 108 -4.71 -5.24 12.02
C PHE A 108 -3.32 -4.73 11.69
N PHE A 109 -2.65 -5.31 10.69
CA PHE A 109 -1.34 -4.87 10.26
C PHE A 109 -1.20 -4.76 8.75
N ILE A 110 -0.33 -3.85 8.31
CA ILE A 110 0.05 -3.63 6.91
C ILE A 110 1.57 -3.63 6.83
N GLU A 111 2.15 -4.60 6.12
CA GLU A 111 3.59 -4.62 5.78
C GLU A 111 3.80 -3.99 4.40
N VAL A 112 4.70 -3.02 4.33
CA VAL A 112 5.06 -2.33 3.10
C VAL A 112 6.50 -2.60 2.67
N GLY A 113 6.74 -2.52 1.37
CA GLY A 113 8.04 -2.73 0.76
C GLY A 113 8.94 -1.49 0.71
N ARG A 114 10.13 -1.68 0.14
CA ARG A 114 11.16 -0.62 0.06
C ARG A 114 10.74 0.58 -0.80
N SER A 115 9.83 0.36 -1.76
CA SER A 115 9.29 1.38 -2.65
C SER A 115 8.22 2.25 -2.00
N ALA A 116 7.75 1.90 -0.79
CA ALA A 116 6.83 2.74 -0.05
C ALA A 116 7.52 4.03 0.39
N ILE A 117 6.77 5.13 0.44
CA ILE A 117 7.25 6.44 0.90
C ILE A 117 7.80 6.40 2.33
N THR A 118 7.31 5.48 3.15
CA THR A 118 7.76 5.25 4.52
C THR A 118 9.03 4.40 4.62
N GLY A 119 9.51 3.84 3.50
CA GLY A 119 10.45 2.73 3.49
C GLY A 119 9.80 1.42 3.94
N PRO A 120 10.59 0.32 3.98
CA PRO A 120 10.09 -0.99 4.35
C PRO A 120 9.76 -1.07 5.84
N GLY A 121 8.72 -1.83 6.18
CA GLY A 121 8.32 -2.06 7.57
C GLY A 121 6.83 -2.34 7.69
N GLU A 122 6.32 -2.31 8.92
CA GLU A 122 4.93 -2.67 9.21
C GLU A 122 4.25 -1.62 10.08
N PHE A 123 2.99 -1.35 9.77
CA PHE A 123 2.06 -0.61 10.62
C PHE A 123 1.21 -1.60 11.40
N TRP A 124 1.21 -1.48 12.72
CA TRP A 124 0.28 -2.19 13.59
C TRP A 124 -0.76 -1.21 14.09
N MET A 125 -2.02 -1.61 14.03
CA MET A 125 -3.12 -0.80 14.53
C MET A 125 -4.12 -1.65 15.27
N GLN A 126 -4.71 -1.06 16.31
CA GLN A 126 -5.76 -1.64 17.10
C GLN A 126 -7.10 -1.08 16.65
N VAL A 127 -8.09 -1.96 16.56
CA VAL A 127 -9.49 -1.65 16.26
C VAL A 127 -10.39 -2.11 17.39
N ASP A 128 -11.70 -1.89 17.25
CA ASP A 128 -12.66 -2.14 18.31
C ASP A 128 -12.74 -3.63 18.68
N ASP A 129 -12.85 -4.50 17.67
CA ASP A 129 -12.95 -5.95 17.86
C ASP A 129 -12.36 -6.74 16.68
N SER A 130 -12.38 -8.07 16.79
CA SER A 130 -11.85 -8.97 15.76
C SER A 130 -12.68 -9.00 14.48
N VAL A 131 -13.98 -8.72 14.55
CA VAL A 131 -14.85 -8.70 13.37
C VAL A 131 -14.46 -7.50 12.50
N VAL A 132 -14.25 -6.33 13.10
CA VAL A 132 -13.73 -5.15 12.41
C VAL A 132 -12.35 -5.42 11.83
N ALA A 133 -11.46 -6.07 12.59
CA ALA A 133 -10.11 -6.39 12.13
C ALA A 133 -10.11 -7.35 10.92
N GLN A 134 -10.99 -8.35 10.95
CA GLN A 134 -11.20 -9.28 9.84
C GLN A 134 -11.76 -8.57 8.61
N ASN A 135 -12.81 -7.75 8.79
CA ASN A 135 -13.39 -6.96 7.70
C ASN A 135 -12.32 -6.09 7.02
N MET A 136 -11.56 -5.32 7.80
CA MET A 136 -10.46 -4.51 7.27
C MET A 136 -9.45 -5.32 6.45
N HIS A 137 -9.10 -6.52 6.91
CA HIS A 137 -8.21 -7.42 6.19
C HIS A 137 -8.81 -7.88 4.86
N GLU A 138 -10.05 -8.34 4.86
CA GLU A 138 -10.72 -8.85 3.65
C GLU A 138 -10.88 -7.73 2.61
N THR A 139 -11.36 -6.56 3.02
CA THR A 139 -11.54 -5.40 2.15
C THR A 139 -10.23 -4.90 1.55
N LEU A 140 -9.17 -4.77 2.36
CA LEU A 140 -7.87 -4.33 1.84
C LEU A 140 -7.27 -5.36 0.88
N LEU A 141 -7.39 -6.65 1.23
CA LEU A 141 -6.91 -7.73 0.39
C LEU A 141 -7.65 -7.78 -0.96
N GLU A 142 -8.96 -7.52 -0.97
CA GLU A 142 -9.75 -7.41 -2.19
C GLU A 142 -9.29 -6.23 -3.06
N ALA A 143 -9.10 -5.04 -2.46
CA ALA A 143 -8.60 -3.88 -3.20
C ALA A 143 -7.21 -4.15 -3.83
N MET A 144 -6.31 -4.82 -3.10
CA MET A 144 -5.01 -5.24 -3.63
C MET A 144 -5.14 -6.21 -4.81
N LYS A 145 -6.08 -7.17 -4.75
CA LYS A 145 -6.36 -8.12 -5.84
C LYS A 145 -6.92 -7.40 -7.06
N ALA A 146 -7.92 -6.53 -6.87
CA ALA A 146 -8.53 -5.75 -7.95
C ALA A 146 -7.49 -4.91 -8.70
N LEU A 147 -6.59 -4.25 -7.95
CA LEU A 147 -5.48 -3.50 -8.54
C LEU A 147 -4.58 -4.41 -9.39
N SER A 148 -4.25 -5.61 -8.91
CA SER A 148 -3.41 -6.55 -9.65
C SER A 148 -4.04 -7.06 -10.96
N GLU A 149 -5.37 -7.24 -10.96
CA GLU A 149 -6.12 -7.65 -12.16
C GLU A 149 -6.22 -6.53 -13.20
N GLU A 150 -6.39 -5.27 -12.77
CA GLU A 150 -6.35 -4.10 -13.66
C GLU A 150 -5.04 -4.05 -14.46
N PHE A 151 -3.90 -4.28 -13.79
CA PHE A 151 -2.59 -4.36 -14.46
C PHE A 151 -2.50 -5.54 -15.43
N ARG A 152 -3.00 -6.72 -15.07
CA ARG A 152 -2.99 -7.90 -15.97
C ARG A 152 -3.79 -7.66 -17.24
N GLN A 153 -4.98 -7.07 -17.13
CA GLN A 153 -5.84 -6.78 -18.28
C GLN A 153 -5.17 -5.81 -19.25
N ARG A 154 -4.54 -4.75 -18.73
CA ARG A 154 -3.83 -3.75 -19.56
C ARG A 154 -2.57 -4.32 -20.23
N SER A 155 -1.90 -5.29 -19.61
CA SER A 155 -0.78 -6.00 -20.24
C SER A 155 -1.20 -6.99 -21.33
N LYS A 156 -2.41 -7.54 -21.26
CA LYS A 156 -2.93 -8.50 -22.26
C LYS A 156 -3.42 -7.81 -23.55
N SER A 157 -3.84 -6.55 -23.48
CA SER A 157 -4.30 -5.78 -24.64
C SER A 157 -3.18 -5.31 -25.58
N GLN A 158 -1.91 -5.50 -25.24
CA GLN A 158 -0.78 -5.15 -26.12
C GLN A 158 -0.24 -6.33 -26.96
N SER A 159 -0.79 -7.55 -26.82
CA SER A 159 -0.32 -8.73 -27.56
C SER A 159 -1.27 -9.20 -28.67
N VAL A 160 -2.26 -8.40 -29.07
CA VAL A 160 -3.21 -8.74 -30.16
C VAL A 160 -3.30 -7.57 -31.13
N GLY A 161 -2.36 -7.51 -32.08
CA GLY A 161 -2.42 -6.49 -33.13
C GLY A 161 -1.11 -6.24 -33.86
N THR A 162 -0.55 -7.23 -34.56
CA THR A 162 0.23 -6.94 -35.79
C THR A 162 0.30 -8.19 -36.69
N SER A 163 -0.73 -8.37 -37.51
CA SER A 163 -0.62 -9.18 -38.74
C SER A 163 -0.98 -8.29 -39.94
N CYS A 164 -0.11 -7.34 -40.25
CA CYS A 164 0.01 -6.73 -41.57
C CYS A 164 1.31 -5.93 -41.68
N GLY A 165 2.14 -6.31 -42.67
CA GLY A 165 3.06 -5.41 -43.36
C GLY A 165 4.29 -4.88 -42.63
N GLY A 166 5.43 -5.55 -42.82
CA GLY A 166 6.74 -4.95 -43.10
C GLY A 166 7.33 -3.91 -42.15
N GLY A 167 8.35 -4.31 -41.38
CA GLY A 167 9.28 -3.36 -40.77
C GLY A 167 9.99 -3.88 -39.52
N THR A 168 11.19 -4.43 -39.71
CA THR A 168 12.20 -4.79 -38.70
C THR A 168 11.74 -5.66 -37.53
N ALA A 169 11.67 -6.97 -37.76
CA ALA A 169 11.74 -7.97 -36.71
C ALA A 169 13.05 -7.79 -35.91
N SER A 170 12.94 -7.37 -34.65
CA SER A 170 14.01 -7.59 -33.69
C SER A 170 13.94 -9.06 -33.29
N ASN A 171 14.84 -9.86 -33.84
CA ASN A 171 14.99 -11.26 -33.50
C ASN A 171 15.13 -11.42 -31.98
N PRO A 172 14.50 -12.42 -31.34
CA PRO A 172 14.89 -12.80 -29.99
C PRO A 172 16.35 -13.23 -30.00
N ILE A 173 17.13 -12.73 -29.05
CA ILE A 173 18.53 -13.11 -28.86
C ILE A 173 18.56 -14.63 -28.61
N SER A 174 19.01 -15.40 -29.61
CA SER A 174 19.34 -16.80 -29.44
C SER A 174 20.52 -16.90 -28.49
N VAL A 175 20.26 -17.31 -27.25
CA VAL A 175 21.30 -17.74 -26.30
C VAL A 175 22.06 -18.92 -26.91
N PRO A 176 23.38 -18.82 -27.14
CA PRO A 176 24.14 -19.98 -27.56
C PRO A 176 24.09 -21.03 -26.45
N SER A 177 23.80 -22.27 -26.83
CA SER A 177 23.87 -23.39 -25.89
C SER A 177 25.27 -23.44 -25.27
N ARG A 178 25.29 -23.51 -23.93
CA ARG A 178 26.50 -23.50 -23.10
C ARG A 178 27.44 -24.61 -23.56
N ARG A 179 28.51 -24.28 -24.30
CA ARG A 179 29.57 -25.25 -24.59
C ARG A 179 30.15 -25.71 -23.26
N HIS A 180 30.01 -27.00 -22.95
CA HIS A 180 30.69 -27.65 -21.85
C HIS A 180 32.21 -27.57 -22.10
N HIS A 181 32.87 -26.56 -21.53
CA HIS A 181 34.32 -26.52 -21.40
C HIS A 181 34.71 -27.30 -20.13
N PRO A 182 35.60 -28.32 -20.20
CA PRO A 182 36.04 -29.07 -19.02
C PRO A 182 37.02 -28.32 -18.11
N ASN A 183 37.47 -27.12 -18.49
CA ASN A 183 38.52 -26.40 -17.77
C ASN A 183 37.96 -25.20 -17.01
N LEU A 184 37.82 -25.36 -15.70
CA LEU A 184 37.55 -24.29 -14.74
C LEU A 184 38.80 -23.39 -14.59
N PRO A 185 38.65 -22.06 -14.51
CA PRO A 185 39.75 -21.18 -14.12
C PRO A 185 40.11 -21.39 -12.64
N PRO A 186 41.39 -21.27 -12.25
CA PRO A 186 41.81 -21.51 -10.87
C PRO A 186 41.23 -20.45 -9.93
N SER A 187 40.59 -20.93 -8.86
CA SER A 187 40.12 -20.11 -7.74
C SER A 187 41.32 -19.51 -7.00
N GLN A 188 41.50 -18.19 -7.07
CA GLN A 188 42.36 -17.49 -6.12
C GLN A 188 41.62 -17.30 -4.81
N ILE A 189 41.73 -18.29 -3.92
CA ILE A 189 41.38 -18.15 -2.51
C ILE A 189 42.61 -17.59 -1.81
N GLY A 190 42.59 -16.28 -1.54
CA GLY A 190 43.63 -15.56 -0.81
C GLY A 190 43.17 -15.15 0.59
N PHE A 191 42.74 -16.09 1.42
CA PHE A 191 42.64 -15.83 2.86
C PHE A 191 44.00 -16.11 3.50
N SER A 192 44.82 -15.08 3.65
CA SER A 192 46.03 -15.13 4.45
C SER A 192 45.66 -15.32 5.93
N ARG A 193 45.67 -16.57 6.41
CA ARG A 193 45.79 -16.85 7.84
C ARG A 193 47.19 -16.43 8.27
N ARG A 194 47.31 -15.42 9.13
CA ARG A 194 48.53 -15.26 9.93
C ARG A 194 48.57 -16.38 10.95
N ALA A 195 49.54 -17.27 10.79
CA ALA A 195 49.91 -18.26 11.79
C ALA A 195 50.58 -17.57 12.98
N ARG A 196 50.22 -18.05 14.17
CA ARG A 196 50.85 -17.76 15.47
C ARG A 196 52.07 -18.67 15.61
N THR A 197 53.24 -18.09 15.90
CA THR A 197 54.46 -18.80 16.33
C THR A 197 55.23 -17.83 17.23
N GLU A 198 55.15 -17.99 18.55
CA GLU A 198 56.15 -18.65 19.44
C GLU A 198 57.42 -17.80 19.64
N THR A 199 57.63 -17.37 20.88
CA THR A 199 58.85 -16.73 21.39
C THR A 199 59.87 -17.80 21.79
N PRO A 200 61.14 -17.74 21.36
CA PRO A 200 62.21 -18.50 21.99
C PRO A 200 62.81 -17.72 23.17
N GLY A 201 63.13 -18.44 24.23
CA GLY A 201 63.63 -17.88 25.50
C GLY A 201 65.15 -17.79 25.65
N THR A 202 65.51 -17.07 26.72
CA THR A 202 66.62 -17.31 27.68
C THR A 202 68.07 -17.04 27.27
N GLY A 203 68.75 -16.23 28.11
CA GLY A 203 70.15 -16.44 28.47
C GLY A 203 70.98 -15.17 28.65
N GLY A 204 71.30 -14.82 29.91
CA GLY A 204 72.23 -13.75 30.30
C GLY A 204 72.03 -13.31 31.74
#